data_AF-A0A0H5PP62-F1
#
_entry.id   AF-A0A0H5PP62-F1
#
_cell.length_a   1.000
_cell.length_b   1.000
_cell.length_c   1.000
_cell.angle_alpha   90.00
_cell.angle_beta   90.00
_cell.angle_gamma   90.00
#
_symmetry.space_group_name_H-M   'P 1'
#
loop_
_entity.id
_entity.type
_entity.pdbx_description
1 polymer ?
#
loop_
_entity_poly.entity_id
_entity_poly.type
_entity_poly.pdbx_seq_one_letter_code
_entity_poly.pdbx_strand_id
1 'polypeptide(L)'
;MSNYSVGDLVRINGRTWRVARLGTAQDGRPSVSLVNPDNRHNGTAFYADVLDRIGTRVSDDPTDTDQGMADPTAPETEDAYPA
;
A
#
# COMPACT_ATOMS: atom_id res chain seq x y z
N MET A 1 -6.86 7.97 -9.54
CA MET A 1 -5.42 8.28 -9.69
C MET A 1 -4.67 7.33 -8.79
N SER A 2 -3.92 6.38 -9.36
CA SER A 2 -3.17 5.39 -8.59
C SER A 2 -2.11 6.10 -7.75
N ASN A 3 -2.22 5.95 -6.43
CA ASN A 3 -1.62 6.84 -5.44
C ASN A 3 -0.19 6.42 -5.04
N TYR A 4 0.59 5.86 -5.97
CA TYR A 4 1.95 5.39 -5.71
C TYR A 4 2.92 6.57 -5.61
N SER A 5 3.93 6.43 -4.77
CA SER A 5 5.01 7.39 -4.56
C SER A 5 6.37 6.72 -4.80
N VAL A 6 7.33 7.48 -5.31
CA VAL A 6 8.70 6.99 -5.46
C VAL A 6 9.25 6.65 -4.07
N GLY A 7 9.73 5.42 -3.92
CA GLY A 7 10.21 4.89 -2.65
C GLY A 7 9.28 3.85 -2.03
N ASP A 8 8.00 3.79 -2.42
CA ASP A 8 7.04 2.81 -1.90
C ASP A 8 7.50 1.38 -2.15
N LEU A 9 7.11 0.49 -1.23
CA LEU A 9 7.25 -0.93 -1.39
C LEU A 9 5.91 -1.52 -1.87
N VAL A 10 5.96 -2.37 -2.89
CA VAL A 10 4.80 -3.06 -3.45
C VAL A 10 5.11 -4.54 -3.53
N ARG A 11 4.19 -5.38 -3.08
CA ARG A 11 4.34 -6.83 -3.11
C ARG A 11 3.53 -7.41 -4.27
N ILE A 12 4.20 -8.13 -5.17
CA ILE A 12 3.61 -8.75 -6.36
C ILE A 12 4.04 -10.22 -6.37
N ASN A 13 3.07 -11.16 -6.41
CA ASN A 13 3.35 -12.61 -6.39
C ASN A 13 4.32 -13.02 -5.25
N GLY A 14 4.15 -12.43 -4.07
CA GLY A 14 4.99 -12.71 -2.89
C GLY A 14 6.36 -12.03 -2.89
N ARG A 15 6.78 -11.39 -3.98
CA ARG A 15 8.05 -10.63 -4.07
C ARG A 15 7.84 -9.15 -3.77
N THR A 16 8.76 -8.58 -3.02
CA THR A 16 8.78 -7.14 -2.72
C THR A 16 9.53 -6.38 -3.81
N TRP A 17 8.91 -5.32 -4.30
CA TRP A 17 9.45 -4.41 -5.29
C TRP A 17 9.42 -2.99 -4.74
N ARG A 18 10.34 -2.14 -5.19
CA ARG A 18 10.38 -0.73 -4.80
C ARG A 18 10.03 0.16 -5.98
N VAL A 19 9.15 1.14 -5.77
CA VAL A 19 8.84 2.15 -6.79
C VAL A 19 10.07 3.04 -6.99
N ALA A 20 10.67 2.96 -8.17
CA ALA A 20 11.82 3.77 -8.56
C ALA A 20 11.42 5.06 -9.27
N ARG A 21 10.37 5.00 -10.10
CA ARG A 21 9.93 6.16 -10.89
C ARG A 21 8.45 6.06 -11.21
N LEU A 22 7.80 7.21 -11.21
CA LEU A 22 6.45 7.38 -11.75
C LEU A 22 6.57 8.13 -13.07
N GLY A 23 5.75 7.76 -14.04
CA GLY A 23 5.72 8.41 -15.34
C GLY A 23 4.41 8.18 -16.05
N THR A 24 4.44 8.49 -17.34
CA THR A 24 3.34 8.25 -18.26
C THR A 24 3.90 7.43 -19.41
N ALA A 25 3.26 6.31 -19.72
CA ALA A 25 3.60 5.50 -20.87
C ALA A 25 3.28 6.24 -22.19
N GLN A 26 3.80 5.75 -23.32
CA GLN A 26 3.60 6.39 -24.63
C GLN A 26 2.12 6.52 -25.02
N ASP A 27 1.28 5.62 -24.52
CA ASP A 27 -0.17 5.60 -24.72
C ASP A 27 -0.93 6.54 -23.76
N GLY A 28 -0.23 7.40 -23.01
CA GLY A 28 -0.84 8.40 -22.13
C GLY A 28 -1.31 7.86 -20.78
N ARG A 29 -1.10 6.56 -20.52
CA ARG A 29 -1.50 5.92 -19.26
C ARG A 29 -0.44 6.09 -18.17
N PRO A 30 -0.82 6.27 -16.90
CA PRO A 30 0.14 6.34 -15.80
C PRO A 30 0.94 5.04 -15.69
N SER A 31 2.25 5.16 -15.56
CA SER A 31 3.20 4.05 -15.46
C SER A 31 4.07 4.16 -14.22
N VAL A 32 4.43 3.00 -13.68
CA VAL A 32 5.20 2.84 -12.45
C VAL A 32 6.37 1.91 -12.75
N SER A 33 7.58 2.43 -12.63
CA SER A 33 8.79 1.62 -12.70
C SER A 33 9.14 1.09 -11.33
N LEU A 34 9.17 -0.24 -11.25
CA LEU A 34 9.55 -0.98 -10.07
C LEU A 34 10.98 -1.51 -10.23
N VAL A 35 11.72 -1.57 -9.13
CA VAL A 35 13.04 -2.18 -9.07
C VAL A 35 13.12 -3.14 -7.90
N ASN A 36 13.95 -4.17 -8.03
CA ASN A 36 14.24 -5.04 -6.90
C ASN A 36 15.02 -4.22 -5.85
N PRO A 37 14.57 -4.14 -4.58
CA PRO A 37 15.28 -3.39 -3.54
C PRO A 37 16.75 -3.82 -3.39
N ASP A 38 17.03 -5.12 -3.55
CA ASP A 38 18.39 -5.69 -3.46
C ASP A 38 19.23 -5.46 -4.73
N ASN A 39 18.59 -5.20 -5.88
CA ASN A 39 19.30 -4.96 -7.14
C ASN A 39 18.55 -3.95 -8.01
N ARG A 40 18.98 -2.69 -7.92
CA ARG A 40 18.37 -1.56 -8.63
C ARG A 40 18.56 -1.59 -10.16
N HIS A 41 19.41 -2.46 -10.68
CA HIS A 41 19.61 -2.62 -12.13
C HIS A 41 18.56 -3.52 -12.79
N ASN A 42 17.88 -4.35 -12.00
CA ASN A 42 16.78 -5.20 -12.47
C ASN A 42 15.44 -4.54 -12.13
N GLY A 43 14.95 -3.73 -13.06
CA GLY A 43 13.65 -3.07 -12.99
C GLY A 43 12.62 -3.67 -13.95
N THR A 44 11.34 -3.45 -13.66
CA THR A 44 10.22 -3.71 -14.55
C THR A 44 9.24 -2.55 -14.44
N ALA A 45 8.74 -2.08 -15.59
CA ALA A 45 7.70 -1.07 -15.63
C ALA A 45 6.32 -1.71 -15.76
N PHE A 46 5.37 -1.25 -14.97
CA PHE A 46 3.97 -1.65 -15.03
C PHE A 46 3.09 -0.43 -15.27
N TYR A 47 1.92 -0.64 -15.87
CA TYR A 47 0.86 0.36 -15.81
C TYR A 47 0.33 0.48 -14.40
N ALA A 48 0.01 1.69 -13.95
CA ALA A 48 -0.47 1.91 -12.60
C ALA A 48 -1.78 1.14 -12.31
N ASP A 49 -2.68 1.03 -13.29
CA ASP A 49 -3.90 0.21 -13.17
C ASP A 49 -3.62 -1.28 -13.05
N VAL A 50 -2.57 -1.77 -13.72
CA VAL A 50 -2.19 -3.19 -13.64
C VAL A 50 -1.58 -3.45 -12.27
N LEU A 51 -0.72 -2.54 -11.82
CA LEU A 51 -0.10 -2.61 -10.51
C LEU A 51 -1.13 -2.58 -9.38
N ASP A 52 -2.19 -1.79 -9.52
CA ASP A 52 -3.32 -1.73 -8.57
C ASP A 52 -4.07 -3.07 -8.47
N ARG A 53 -4.15 -3.83 -9.57
CA ARG A 53 -4.82 -5.14 -9.60
C ARG A 53 -3.96 -6.29 -9.07
N ILE A 54 -2.64 -6.24 -9.28
CA ILE A 54 -1.73 -7.36 -8.97
C ILE A 54 -0.83 -7.11 -7.76
N GLY A 55 -0.69 -5.85 -7.35
CA GLY A 55 0.26 -5.39 -6.37
C GLY A 55 -0.41 -4.89 -5.11
N THR A 56 0.00 -5.42 -3.96
CA THR A 56 -0.40 -4.91 -2.66
C THR A 56 0.63 -3.89 -2.21
N ARG A 57 0.23 -2.64 -1.96
CA ARG A 57 1.12 -1.64 -1.39
C ARG A 57 1.49 -2.07 0.02
N VAL A 58 2.78 -2.19 0.29
CA VAL A 58 3.28 -2.43 1.65
C VAL A 58 3.47 -1.05 2.25
N SER A 59 2.38 -0.51 2.80
CA SER A 59 2.46 0.67 3.64
C SER A 59 3.08 0.25 4.98
N ASP A 60 4.05 1.00 5.49
CA ASP A 60 4.55 0.84 6.86
C ASP A 60 3.55 1.42 7.89
N ASP A 61 2.31 1.65 7.45
CA ASP A 61 1.29 2.24 8.29
C ASP A 61 0.62 1.12 9.11
N PRO A 62 0.78 1.10 10.44
CA PRO A 62 0.17 0.09 11.29
C PRO A 62 -1.38 0.16 11.28
N THR A 63 -2.00 1.12 10.56
CA THR A 63 -3.45 1.25 10.49
C THR A 63 -4.13 0.50 9.34
N ASP A 64 -3.42 -0.32 8.55
CA ASP A 64 -4.07 -1.34 7.68
C ASP A 64 -4.59 -2.54 8.50
N THR A 65 -5.16 -2.25 9.68
CA THR A 65 -5.98 -3.15 10.49
C THR A 65 -7.36 -2.53 10.74
N ASP A 66 -7.83 -1.60 9.91
CA ASP A 66 -9.14 -0.95 10.09
C ASP A 66 -10.08 -1.09 8.88
N GLN A 67 -10.29 -2.33 8.44
CA GLN A 67 -11.58 -2.73 7.87
C GLN A 67 -12.02 -4.04 8.52
N GLY A 68 -12.26 -4.01 9.83
CA GLY A 68 -12.96 -5.11 10.47
C GLY A 68 -12.77 -5.35 11.96
N MET A 69 -12.60 -4.33 12.81
CA MET A 69 -13.10 -4.41 14.19
C MET A 69 -13.45 -3.01 14.68
N ALA A 70 -14.72 -2.65 14.53
CA ALA A 70 -15.30 -1.66 15.43
C ALA A 70 -15.20 -2.21 16.85
N ASP A 71 -14.21 -1.78 17.61
CA ASP A 71 -14.25 -1.84 19.07
C ASP A 71 -14.22 -0.42 19.59
N PRO A 72 -15.26 -0.06 20.36
CA PRO A 72 -14.93 0.37 21.70
C PRO A 72 -15.79 -0.38 22.70
N THR A 73 -15.31 -1.53 23.16
CA THR A 73 -15.64 -2.01 24.50
C THR A 73 -14.87 -1.11 25.47
N ALA A 74 -15.37 0.12 25.65
CA ALA A 74 -14.94 1.00 26.73
C ALA A 74 -15.27 0.32 28.07
N PRO A 75 -14.35 0.26 29.04
CA PRO A 75 -14.71 -0.13 30.40
C PRO A 75 -15.32 1.11 31.08
N GLU A 76 -16.59 1.41 30.84
CA GLU A 76 -17.31 2.35 31.71
C GLU A 76 -17.59 1.66 33.04
N THR A 77 -16.63 1.80 33.95
CA THR A 77 -16.83 1.56 35.38
C THR A 77 -17.64 2.73 35.92
N GLU A 78 -18.97 2.65 35.86
CA GLU A 78 -19.83 3.61 36.55
C GLU A 78 -21.19 2.98 36.88
N ASP A 79 -21.19 1.89 37.66
CA ASP A 79 -22.35 1.53 38.47
C ASP A 79 -22.38 2.45 39.69
N ALA A 80 -22.86 3.67 39.44
CA ALA A 80 -23.42 4.52 40.45
C ALA A 80 -24.63 3.79 41.05
N TYR A 81 -24.47 3.22 42.25
CA TYR A 81 -25.59 2.89 43.12
C TYR A 81 -25.88 4.08 44.04
N PRO A 82 -26.92 4.88 43.80
CA PRO A 82 -27.56 5.66 44.83
C PRO A 82 -28.75 4.91 45.45
N ALA A 83 -28.95 5.18 46.74
CA ALA A 83 -30.05 4.83 47.65
C ALA A 83 -29.88 3.53 48.47
#